data_AF-A0A091WLW2-F1
#
_entry.id   AF-A0A091WLW2-F1
#
_cell.length_a   1.000
_cell.length_b   1.000
_cell.length_c   1.000
_cell.angle_alpha   90.00
_cell.angle_beta   90.00
_cell.angle_gamma   90.00
#
_symmetry.space_group_name_H-M   'P 1'
#
loop_
_entity.id
_entity.type
_entity.pdbx_description
1 polymer ?
#
loop_
_entity_poly.entity_id
_entity_poly.type
_entity_poly.pdbx_seq_one_letter_code
_entity_poly.pdbx_strand_id
1 'polypeptide(L)'
;SHWCNVAYWEHRTRVGRLYTVYEQSVSIFYDLPQGNGFCLGQLNLENRSETVRRTRSKIGYGILLSKEPDGVWAYNRSEHPIFVNSPTLDIPNCRTLIVRKVMPGYSIKVFDYEKSCLLQHTADLDYADGPYDPNSVRISFAKGWGPCYSRQFITSCPCWLEILLSN
;
A
#
# COMPACT_ATOMS: atom_id res chain seq x y z
N SER A 1 -6.37 -17.26 11.64
CA SER A 1 -6.36 -15.83 11.98
C SER A 1 -6.08 -15.00 10.73
N HIS A 2 -6.62 -13.79 10.63
CA HIS A 2 -6.24 -12.87 9.56
C HIS A 2 -4.85 -12.30 9.84
N TRP A 3 -4.09 -11.96 8.79
CA TRP A 3 -2.74 -11.41 8.94
C TRP A 3 -2.63 -9.95 8.50
N CYS A 4 -3.59 -9.45 7.75
CA CYS A 4 -3.72 -8.01 7.50
C CYS A 4 -5.15 -7.59 7.18
N ASN A 5 -5.38 -6.29 7.24
CA ASN A 5 -6.54 -5.61 6.69
C ASN A 5 -6.10 -4.63 5.62
N VAL A 6 -6.84 -4.55 4.52
CA VAL A 6 -6.56 -3.62 3.42
C VAL A 6 -7.67 -2.56 3.37
N ALA A 7 -7.27 -1.30 3.47
CA ALA A 7 -8.14 -0.15 3.25
C ALA A 7 -7.85 0.47 1.88
N TYR A 8 -8.90 0.78 1.12
CA TYR A 8 -8.79 1.53 -0.12
C TYR A 8 -9.18 3.00 0.10
N TRP A 9 -8.39 3.89 -0.51
CA TRP A 9 -8.52 5.32 -0.35
C TRP A 9 -8.51 6.03 -1.71
N GLU A 10 -9.39 7.02 -1.82
CA GLU A 10 -9.40 8.00 -2.90
C GLU A 10 -9.10 9.38 -2.29
N HIS A 11 -7.91 9.91 -2.55
CA HIS A 11 -7.40 11.09 -1.84
C HIS A 11 -7.38 10.91 -0.32
N ARG A 12 -8.16 11.69 0.43
CA ARG A 12 -8.30 11.64 1.89
C ARG A 12 -9.49 10.80 2.35
N THR A 13 -10.25 10.24 1.41
CA THR A 13 -11.52 9.57 1.69
C THR A 13 -11.35 8.07 1.64
N ARG A 14 -11.69 7.37 2.72
CA ARG A 14 -11.76 5.91 2.72
C ARG A 14 -12.97 5.47 1.92
N VAL A 15 -12.77 4.56 0.98
CA VAL A 15 -13.84 4.08 0.09
C VAL A 15 -14.04 2.59 0.31
N GLY A 16 -15.26 2.21 0.69
CA GLY A 16 -15.59 0.83 1.04
C GLY A 16 -15.22 0.47 2.49
N ARG A 17 -15.37 -0.82 2.81
CA ARG A 17 -15.01 -1.41 4.10
C ARG A 17 -13.55 -1.85 4.09
N LEU A 18 -13.01 -2.15 5.27
CA LEU A 18 -11.74 -2.87 5.38
C LEU A 18 -11.91 -4.28 4.79
N TYR A 19 -10.95 -4.68 3.96
CA TYR A 19 -10.88 -6.03 3.43
C TYR A 19 -9.92 -6.87 4.28
N THR A 20 -10.47 -7.80 5.06
CA THR A 20 -9.69 -8.66 5.96
C THR A 20 -9.12 -9.85 5.20
N VAL A 21 -7.81 -10.09 5.33
CA VAL A 21 -7.09 -11.12 4.58
C VAL A 21 -6.72 -12.29 5.49
N TYR A 22 -7.26 -13.47 5.14
CA TYR A 22 -7.01 -14.72 5.86
C TYR A 22 -6.03 -15.64 5.15
N GLU A 23 -6.13 -15.71 3.83
CA GLU A 23 -5.25 -16.54 3.00
C GLU A 23 -3.85 -15.96 2.89
N GLN A 24 -2.86 -16.81 2.62
CA GLN A 24 -1.46 -16.40 2.52
C GLN A 24 -1.21 -15.36 1.43
N SER A 25 -2.05 -15.29 0.40
CA SER A 25 -1.98 -14.26 -0.61
C SER A 25 -3.36 -13.70 -0.98
N VAL A 26 -3.39 -12.46 -1.46
CA VAL A 26 -4.61 -11.80 -1.93
C VAL A 26 -4.33 -10.98 -3.18
N SER A 27 -5.19 -11.14 -4.19
CA SER A 27 -5.21 -10.28 -5.37
C SER A 27 -6.00 -9.01 -5.09
N ILE A 28 -5.46 -7.85 -5.43
CA ILE A 28 -6.15 -6.55 -5.33
C ILE A 28 -6.12 -5.91 -6.71
N PHE A 29 -7.28 -5.70 -7.33
CA PHE A 29 -7.40 -5.36 -8.75
C PHE A 29 -8.58 -4.42 -9.03
N TYR A 30 -8.64 -3.83 -10.24
CA TYR A 30 -9.76 -2.98 -10.61
C TYR A 30 -11.00 -3.80 -10.95
N ASP A 31 -10.93 -4.62 -12.00
CA ASP A 31 -12.03 -5.48 -12.41
C ASP A 31 -11.45 -6.71 -13.12
N LEU A 32 -11.79 -7.89 -12.61
CA LEU A 32 -11.38 -9.18 -13.16
C LEU A 32 -12.57 -10.14 -13.07
N PRO A 33 -13.14 -10.58 -14.21
CA PRO A 33 -14.34 -11.41 -14.25
C PRO A 33 -14.24 -12.72 -13.46
N GLN A 34 -13.02 -13.26 -13.31
CA GLN A 34 -12.75 -14.48 -12.54
C GLN A 34 -11.69 -14.25 -11.44
N GLY A 35 -11.48 -13.00 -11.03
CA GLY A 35 -10.50 -12.68 -9.99
C GLY A 35 -11.05 -13.00 -8.60
N ASN A 36 -10.39 -13.87 -7.86
CA ASN A 36 -10.61 -14.00 -6.42
C ASN A 36 -9.76 -12.98 -5.67
N GLY A 37 -10.38 -12.18 -4.80
CA GLY A 37 -9.69 -11.20 -3.96
C GLY A 37 -10.45 -9.88 -3.83
N PHE A 38 -9.72 -8.79 -3.64
CA PHE A 38 -10.28 -7.47 -3.39
C PHE A 38 -10.48 -6.70 -4.71
N CYS A 39 -11.71 -6.71 -5.21
CA CYS A 39 -12.12 -5.98 -6.41
C CYS A 39 -12.45 -4.51 -6.09
N LEU A 40 -11.58 -3.59 -6.51
CA LEU A 40 -11.73 -2.14 -6.28
C LEU A 40 -12.81 -1.53 -7.18
N GLY A 41 -13.14 -2.16 -8.31
CA GLY A 41 -14.15 -1.73 -9.27
C GLY A 41 -15.56 -1.77 -8.71
N GLN A 42 -15.83 -2.69 -7.78
CA GLN A 42 -17.12 -2.81 -7.09
C GLN A 42 -17.33 -1.74 -6.00
N LEU A 43 -16.27 -1.02 -5.63
CA LEU A 43 -16.37 0.03 -4.62
C LEU A 43 -17.03 1.27 -5.24
N ASN A 44 -18.24 1.58 -4.78
CA ASN A 44 -18.98 2.74 -5.23
C ASN A 44 -18.73 3.95 -4.33
N LEU A 45 -18.44 5.08 -4.97
CA LEU A 45 -18.39 6.41 -4.38
C LEU A 45 -19.02 7.35 -5.39
N GLU A 46 -20.01 8.11 -4.96
CA GLU A 46 -20.66 9.13 -5.80
C GLU A 46 -19.69 10.28 -6.08
N ASN A 47 -19.84 10.93 -7.24
CA ASN A 47 -19.12 12.16 -7.58
C ASN A 47 -17.58 12.09 -7.54
N ARG A 48 -17.01 10.98 -8.03
CA ARG A 48 -15.55 10.87 -8.21
C ARG A 48 -14.99 12.01 -9.07
N SER A 49 -13.79 12.46 -8.74
CA SER A 49 -13.05 13.38 -9.60
C SER A 49 -12.57 12.65 -10.87
N GLU A 50 -12.34 13.41 -11.93
CA GLU A 50 -11.83 12.85 -13.19
C GLU A 50 -10.44 12.20 -13.01
N THR A 51 -9.58 12.80 -12.17
CA THR A 51 -8.23 12.27 -11.89
C THR A 51 -8.27 10.92 -11.19
N VAL A 52 -9.24 10.70 -10.29
CA VAL A 52 -9.49 9.40 -9.65
C VAL A 52 -9.96 8.39 -10.70
N ARG A 53 -10.97 8.72 -11.52
CA ARG A 53 -11.47 7.80 -12.56
C ARG A 53 -10.34 7.35 -13.51
N ARG A 54 -9.53 8.29 -14.00
CA ARG A 54 -8.36 8.02 -14.86
C ARG A 54 -7.26 7.20 -14.17
N THR A 55 -7.17 7.25 -12.84
CA THR A 55 -6.16 6.47 -12.09
C THR A 55 -6.70 5.08 -11.77
N ARG A 56 -7.98 4.95 -11.43
CA ARG A 56 -8.67 3.66 -11.25
C ARG A 56 -8.58 2.79 -12.49
N SER A 57 -8.79 3.36 -13.68
CA SER A 57 -8.66 2.62 -14.95
C SER A 57 -7.25 2.09 -15.22
N LYS A 58 -6.22 2.63 -14.54
CA LYS A 58 -4.82 2.20 -14.67
C LYS A 58 -4.43 1.08 -13.70
N ILE A 59 -5.28 0.78 -12.72
CA ILE A 59 -5.01 -0.29 -11.76
C ILE A 59 -5.01 -1.65 -12.47
N GLY A 60 -5.99 -1.92 -13.36
CA GLY A 60 -6.02 -3.18 -14.13
C GLY A 60 -5.95 -4.43 -13.23
N TYR A 61 -5.03 -5.35 -13.54
CA TYR A 61 -4.73 -6.53 -12.72
C TYR A 61 -4.15 -6.23 -11.33
N GLY A 62 -3.81 -4.96 -11.07
CA GLY A 62 -3.40 -4.42 -9.78
C GLY A 62 -2.18 -5.10 -9.20
N ILE A 63 -2.29 -5.57 -7.95
CA ILE A 63 -1.19 -6.23 -7.24
C ILE A 63 -1.61 -7.61 -6.73
N LEU A 64 -0.61 -8.46 -6.50
CA LEU A 64 -0.73 -9.64 -5.64
C LEU A 64 0.07 -9.34 -4.37
N LEU A 65 -0.60 -9.39 -3.22
CA LEU A 65 0.04 -9.24 -1.92
C LEU A 65 0.19 -10.63 -1.30
N SER A 66 1.39 -11.01 -0.87
CA SER A 66 1.64 -12.32 -0.24
C SER A 66 2.38 -12.19 1.08
N LYS A 67 2.01 -13.05 2.03
CA LYS A 67 2.69 -13.27 3.29
C LYS A 67 3.66 -14.43 3.12
N GLU A 68 4.95 -14.13 3.21
CA GLU A 68 6.04 -15.10 3.15
C GLU A 68 6.70 -15.25 4.53
N PRO A 69 7.54 -16.28 4.75
CA PRO A 69 8.25 -16.44 6.02
C PRO A 69 9.15 -15.26 6.39
N ASP A 70 9.66 -14.54 5.39
CA ASP A 70 10.63 -13.45 5.54
C ASP A 70 10.01 -12.05 5.49
N GLY A 71 8.68 -11.94 5.33
CA GLY A 71 7.99 -10.67 5.23
C GLY A 71 6.71 -10.70 4.41
N VAL A 72 6.26 -9.50 4.02
CA VAL A 72 5.12 -9.30 3.12
C VAL A 72 5.65 -8.76 1.79
N TRP A 73 5.19 -9.34 0.70
CA TRP A 73 5.61 -9.00 -0.65
C TRP A 73 4.44 -8.43 -1.46
N ALA A 74 4.73 -7.44 -2.31
CA ALA A 74 3.80 -6.93 -3.30
C ALA A 74 4.38 -7.15 -4.70
N TYR A 75 3.65 -7.90 -5.52
CA TYR A 75 3.95 -8.11 -6.94
C TYR A 75 3.04 -7.23 -7.80
N ASN A 76 3.64 -6.38 -8.63
CA ASN A 76 2.90 -5.49 -9.51
C ASN A 76 2.49 -6.20 -10.81
N ARG A 77 1.19 -6.48 -10.94
CA ARG A 77 0.59 -7.08 -12.14
C ARG A 77 -0.05 -6.04 -13.07
N SER A 78 -0.15 -4.78 -12.64
CA SER A 78 -0.70 -3.70 -13.44
C SER A 78 0.28 -3.28 -14.54
N GLU A 79 -0.22 -2.60 -15.56
CA GLU A 79 0.59 -2.01 -16.64
C GLU A 79 1.27 -0.69 -16.23
N HIS A 80 1.06 -0.24 -14.99
CA HIS A 80 1.55 1.03 -14.49
C HIS A 80 2.42 0.83 -13.24
N PRO A 81 3.34 1.76 -12.94
CA PRO A 81 4.12 1.66 -11.71
C PRO A 81 3.22 1.82 -10.48
N ILE A 82 3.56 1.09 -9.42
CA ILE A 82 3.06 1.36 -8.07
C ILE A 82 4.18 2.03 -7.26
N PHE A 83 3.78 2.72 -6.19
CA PHE A 83 4.69 3.46 -5.33
C PHE A 83 4.44 3.02 -3.89
N VAL A 84 5.47 2.59 -3.20
CA VAL A 84 5.36 1.94 -1.89
C VAL A 84 6.15 2.72 -0.84
N ASN A 85 5.53 2.93 0.31
CA ASN A 85 6.18 3.38 1.53
C ASN A 85 5.85 2.40 2.65
N SER A 86 6.83 2.12 3.50
CA SER A 86 6.69 1.22 4.63
C SER A 86 7.77 1.50 5.67
N PRO A 87 7.46 1.35 6.97
CA PRO A 87 8.41 1.41 8.07
C PRO A 87 9.72 0.65 7.83
N THR A 88 9.63 -0.55 7.26
CA THR A 88 10.80 -1.43 7.12
C THR A 88 11.56 -1.21 5.81
N LEU A 89 11.05 -0.34 4.94
CA LEU A 89 11.74 0.11 3.72
C LEU A 89 12.62 1.34 3.96
N ASP A 90 12.35 2.06 5.05
CA ASP A 90 13.10 3.24 5.45
C ASP A 90 14.52 2.86 5.91
N ILE A 91 15.43 3.83 5.81
CA ILE A 91 16.82 3.65 6.22
C ILE A 91 16.92 4.05 7.70
N PRO A 92 17.49 3.21 8.57
CA PRO A 92 17.71 3.58 9.98
C PRO A 92 18.43 4.92 10.07
N ASN A 93 17.94 5.80 10.95
CA ASN A 93 18.44 7.17 11.17
C ASN A 93 18.16 8.20 10.07
N CYS A 94 17.39 7.85 9.02
CA CYS A 94 16.96 8.81 8.01
C CYS A 94 15.51 9.24 8.24
N ARG A 95 15.29 10.52 8.54
CA ARG A 95 13.94 11.10 8.70
C ARG A 95 13.24 11.39 7.37
N THR A 96 13.84 11.01 6.25
CA THR A 96 13.27 11.28 4.93
C THR A 96 12.30 10.17 4.56
N LEU A 97 11.05 10.53 4.26
CA LEU A 97 10.06 9.61 3.73
C LEU A 97 10.57 8.95 2.44
N ILE A 98 10.78 7.63 2.47
CA ILE A 98 11.22 6.88 1.28
C ILE A 98 10.00 6.26 0.59
N VAL A 99 9.85 6.60 -0.69
CA VAL A 99 8.82 6.04 -1.57
C VAL A 99 9.50 5.30 -2.72
N ARG A 100 9.37 3.97 -2.74
CA ARG A 100 9.98 3.11 -3.75
C ARG A 100 9.02 2.89 -4.91
N LYS A 101 9.50 3.14 -6.13
CA LYS A 101 8.75 2.88 -7.38
C LYS A 101 8.96 1.42 -7.79
N VAL A 102 7.88 0.70 -8.07
CA VAL A 102 7.89 -0.70 -8.51
C VAL A 102 7.26 -0.77 -9.89
N MET A 103 8.03 -1.22 -10.87
CA MET A 103 7.59 -1.31 -12.26
C MET A 103 6.65 -2.51 -12.48
N PRO A 104 5.82 -2.49 -13.54
CA PRO A 104 5.06 -3.66 -13.98
C PRO A 104 5.93 -4.93 -14.08
N GLY A 105 5.45 -6.05 -13.54
CA GLY A 105 6.17 -7.32 -13.56
C GLY A 105 7.28 -7.46 -12.51
N TYR A 106 7.48 -6.47 -11.63
CA TYR A 106 8.43 -6.56 -10.52
C TYR A 106 7.74 -6.74 -9.17
N SER A 107 8.48 -7.34 -8.25
CA SER A 107 8.07 -7.55 -6.85
C SER A 107 8.95 -6.74 -5.90
N ILE A 108 8.40 -6.42 -4.74
CA ILE A 108 9.15 -5.81 -3.64
C ILE A 108 8.70 -6.42 -2.32
N LYS A 109 9.64 -6.65 -1.39
CA LYS A 109 9.32 -6.93 0.00
C LYS A 109 8.88 -5.62 0.65
N VAL A 110 7.57 -5.46 0.83
CA VAL A 110 6.97 -4.23 1.35
C VAL A 110 7.04 -4.16 2.87
N PHE A 111 7.14 -5.31 3.56
CA PHE A 111 7.35 -5.36 5.00
C PHE A 111 8.32 -6.47 5.35
N ASP A 112 9.29 -6.20 6.21
CA ASP A 112 10.33 -7.14 6.62
C ASP A 112 10.22 -7.41 8.13
N TYR A 113 9.95 -8.67 8.50
CA TYR A 113 9.67 -9.01 9.90
C TYR A 113 10.88 -8.85 10.81
N GLU A 114 12.08 -9.14 10.31
CA GLU A 114 13.31 -8.99 11.09
C GLU A 114 13.56 -7.50 11.38
N LYS A 115 13.44 -6.65 10.35
CA LYS A 115 13.56 -5.20 10.52
C LYS A 115 12.47 -4.62 11.42
N SER A 116 11.24 -5.10 11.30
CA SER A 116 10.14 -4.64 12.16
C SER A 116 10.44 -4.93 13.64
N CYS A 117 10.95 -6.14 13.94
CA CYS A 117 11.39 -6.49 15.29
C CYS A 117 12.49 -5.55 15.79
N LEU A 118 13.53 -5.29 14.99
CA LEU A 118 14.61 -4.36 15.36
C LEU A 118 14.08 -2.94 15.61
N LEU A 119 13.18 -2.44 14.76
CA LEU A 119 12.60 -1.11 14.88
C LEU A 119 11.77 -0.95 16.16
N GLN A 120 11.00 -1.98 16.55
CA GLN A 120 10.24 -1.98 17.81
C GLN A 120 11.16 -1.80 19.03
N HIS A 121 12.35 -2.41 19.03
CA HIS A 121 13.30 -2.28 20.14
C HIS A 121 13.98 -0.90 20.17
N THR A 122 14.03 -0.18 19.04
CA THR A 122 14.61 1.18 18.95
C THR A 122 13.60 2.32 19.10
N ALA A 123 12.31 2.04 18.93
CA ALA A 123 11.25 3.06 18.95
C ALA A 123 11.05 3.71 20.32
N ASP A 124 11.51 3.07 21.40
CA ASP A 124 11.45 3.59 22.77
C ASP A 124 12.36 4.81 23.01
N LEU A 125 13.26 5.15 22.07
CA LEU A 125 14.31 6.13 22.34
C LEU A 125 14.17 7.52 21.69
N ASP A 126 13.43 7.75 20.59
CA ASP A 126 13.48 9.11 19.97
C ASP A 126 12.43 9.47 18.88
N TYR A 127 11.39 8.67 18.62
CA TYR A 127 10.46 8.91 17.50
C TYR A 127 9.10 9.45 17.93
N ALA A 128 9.09 10.64 18.55
CA ALA A 128 7.87 11.39 18.81
C ALA A 128 7.75 12.57 17.84
N ASP A 129 7.22 12.32 16.64
CA ASP A 129 6.56 13.40 15.89
C ASP A 129 5.37 12.84 15.06
N GLY A 130 4.22 12.75 15.75
CA GLY A 130 2.93 12.42 15.17
C GLY A 130 2.52 10.93 15.24
N PRO A 131 1.24 10.61 14.94
CA PRO A 131 0.73 9.25 14.91
C PRO A 131 1.35 8.49 13.72
N TYR A 132 2.37 7.70 14.01
CA TYR A 132 3.01 6.78 13.09
C TYR A 132 2.58 5.34 13.43
N ASP A 133 2.04 4.62 12.45
CA ASP A 133 1.72 3.21 12.61
C ASP A 133 2.88 2.34 12.09
N PRO A 134 3.64 1.67 12.97
CA PRO A 134 4.80 0.87 12.59
C PRO A 134 4.44 -0.41 11.82
N ASN A 135 3.15 -0.74 11.73
CA ASN A 135 2.64 -1.94 11.06
C ASN A 135 1.80 -1.59 9.81
N SER A 136 1.88 -0.33 9.34
CA SER A 136 1.13 0.14 8.18
C SER A 136 2.01 0.29 6.94
N VAL A 137 1.64 -0.39 5.86
CA VAL A 137 2.26 -0.25 4.53
C VAL A 137 1.33 0.53 3.63
N ARG A 138 1.89 1.46 2.86
CA ARG A 138 1.13 2.36 1.99
C ARG A 138 1.53 2.19 0.53
N ILE A 139 0.55 1.96 -0.34
CA ILE A 139 0.79 1.71 -1.78
C ILE A 139 -0.10 2.62 -2.63
N SER A 140 0.49 3.47 -3.47
CA SER A 140 -0.24 4.29 -4.45
C SER A 140 -0.16 3.69 -5.85
N PHE A 141 -1.27 3.74 -6.59
CA PHE A 141 -1.34 3.28 -7.98
C PHE A 141 -1.02 4.41 -8.96
N ALA A 142 -0.13 4.14 -9.92
CA ALA A 142 0.24 5.01 -11.04
C ALA A 142 0.83 6.40 -10.69
N LYS A 143 0.72 6.87 -9.44
CA LYS A 143 1.13 8.20 -8.99
C LYS A 143 2.03 8.10 -7.77
N GLY A 144 3.25 8.61 -7.87
CA GLY A 144 4.19 8.72 -6.75
C GLY A 144 3.93 9.93 -5.87
N TRP A 145 4.48 9.89 -4.67
CA TRP A 145 4.49 11.00 -3.71
C TRP A 145 5.81 11.04 -2.93
N GLY A 146 6.01 12.11 -2.18
CA GLY A 146 7.22 12.39 -1.40
C GLY A 146 8.13 13.43 -2.05
N PRO A 147 9.33 13.65 -1.49
CA PRO A 147 10.20 14.77 -1.86
C PRO A 147 10.59 14.82 -3.34
N CYS A 148 10.68 13.67 -3.99
CA CYS A 148 11.05 13.56 -5.41
C CYS A 148 9.87 13.68 -6.39
N TYR A 149 8.67 14.01 -5.89
CA TYR A 149 7.45 14.07 -6.69
C TYR A 149 6.70 15.38 -6.43
N SER A 150 5.80 15.75 -7.36
CA SER A 150 4.94 16.93 -7.16
C SER A 150 3.93 16.76 -6.01
N ARG A 151 3.59 15.52 -5.66
CA ARG A 151 2.71 15.19 -4.54
C ARG A 151 3.57 14.95 -3.31
N GLN A 152 3.40 15.76 -2.26
CA GLN A 152 4.19 15.58 -1.03
C GLN A 152 3.62 14.51 -0.11
N PHE A 153 2.29 14.33 -0.11
CA PHE A 153 1.58 13.41 0.79
C PHE A 153 0.85 12.33 -0.01
N ILE A 154 0.73 11.14 0.58
CA ILE A 154 -0.03 10.05 -0.03
C ILE A 154 -1.50 10.40 -0.22
N THR A 155 -2.07 11.22 0.67
CA THR A 155 -3.46 11.68 0.56
C THR A 155 -3.70 12.61 -0.63
N SER A 156 -2.63 13.09 -1.27
CA SER A 156 -2.69 13.79 -2.55
C SER A 156 -2.74 12.83 -3.74
N CYS A 157 -2.51 11.52 -3.55
CA CYS A 157 -2.63 10.51 -4.58
C CYS A 157 -4.11 10.19 -4.86
N PRO A 158 -4.52 10.01 -6.12
CA PRO A 158 -5.92 9.74 -6.45
C PRO A 158 -6.41 8.38 -5.96
N CYS A 159 -5.56 7.35 -5.97
CA CYS A 159 -5.94 5.98 -5.58
C CYS A 159 -4.78 5.32 -4.86
N TRP A 160 -5.00 4.89 -3.62
CA TRP A 160 -3.98 4.22 -2.82
C TRP A 160 -4.58 3.22 -1.83
N LEU A 161 -3.73 2.36 -1.31
CA LEU A 161 -4.04 1.33 -0.32
C LEU A 161 -3.25 1.60 0.96
N GLU A 162 -3.90 1.31 2.07
CA GLU A 162 -3.25 1.15 3.37
C GLU A 162 -3.42 -0.31 3.80
N ILE A 163 -2.31 -0.98 4.06
CA ILE A 163 -2.26 -2.36 4.50
C ILE A 163 -1.85 -2.34 5.96
N LEU A 164 -2.77 -2.74 6.83
CA LEU A 164 -2.62 -2.78 8.28
C LEU A 164 -2.27 -4.22 8.67
N LEU A 165 -1.03 -4.46 9.07
CA LEU A 165 -0.57 -5.79 9.45
C LEU A 165 -1.04 -6.13 10.86
N SER A 166 -1.55 -7.34 11.03
CA SER A 166 -1.94 -7.87 12.34
C SER A 166 -0.72 -8.55 12.97
N ASN A 167 -0.28 -8.04 14.12
CA ASN A 167 0.71 -8.71 14.97
C ASN A 167 0.08 -9.92 15.69
#